data_AF-A0A6B2FQM3-F1
#
_entry.id   AF-A0A6B2FQM3-F1
#
_cell.length_a   1.000
_cell.length_b   1.000
_cell.length_c   1.000
_cell.angle_alpha   90.00
_cell.angle_beta   90.00
_cell.angle_gamma   90.00
#
_symmetry.space_group_name_H-M   'P 1'
#
loop_
_entity.id
_entity.type
_entity.pdbx_description
1 polymer ?
#
loop_
_entity_poly.entity_id
_entity_poly.type
_entity_poly.pdbx_seq_one_letter_code
_entity_poly.pdbx_strand_id
1 'polypeptide(L)'
;MKNLSVWIKAIALFLICLTFSSTDKKVYSLLEQAAAGVIGSILGGITAGIAVIFGILAIINKGETSTNFTSYLESLESDLKLLILCLAATIFLPYLRNYDIPLISYPEHDLIPSKAKLFTAAEIFAVVVSLNLIIEVISCMILVVKQSLKSKSL
;
A
#
# COMPACT_ATOMS: atom_id res chain seq x y z
N MET A 1 8.17 -6.72 20.45
CA MET A 1 9.42 -6.30 19.76
C MET A 1 9.35 -6.31 18.23
N LYS A 2 8.58 -7.21 17.57
CA LYS A 2 8.39 -7.20 16.09
C LYS A 2 7.89 -5.85 15.55
N ASN A 3 6.90 -5.23 16.21
CA ASN A 3 6.37 -3.93 15.78
C ASN A 3 7.44 -2.82 15.77
N LEU A 4 8.33 -2.78 16.76
CA LEU A 4 9.34 -1.72 16.87
C LEU A 4 10.30 -1.70 15.67
N SER A 5 10.71 -2.88 15.18
CA SER A 5 11.55 -2.98 13.97
C SER A 5 10.82 -2.50 12.71
N VAL A 6 9.52 -2.78 12.60
CA VAL A 6 8.68 -2.31 11.49
C VAL A 6 8.55 -0.78 11.52
N TRP A 7 8.31 -0.20 12.71
CA TRP A 7 8.27 1.25 12.89
C TRP A 7 9.61 1.92 12.57
N ILE A 8 10.74 1.34 12.98
CA ILE A 8 12.07 1.86 12.65
C ILE A 8 12.31 1.83 11.14
N LYS A 9 11.94 0.74 10.46
CA LYS A 9 12.03 0.65 9.00
C LYS A 9 11.13 1.66 8.30
N ALA A 10 9.91 1.86 8.78
CA ALA A 10 8.98 2.85 8.23
C ALA A 10 9.51 4.28 8.39
N ILE A 11 10.09 4.61 9.55
CA ILE A 11 10.72 5.92 9.80
C ILE A 11 11.94 6.12 8.92
N ALA A 12 12.81 5.11 8.80
CA ALA A 12 13.97 5.18 7.90
C ALA A 12 13.54 5.36 6.43
N LEU A 13 12.50 4.64 6.00
CA LEU A 13 11.95 4.77 4.66
C LEU A 13 11.37 6.17 4.43
N PHE A 14 10.65 6.72 5.39
CA PHE A 14 10.11 8.07 5.31
C PHE A 14 11.22 9.13 5.22
N LEU A 15 12.32 8.97 5.97
CA LEU A 15 13.48 9.86 5.87
C LEU A 15 14.13 9.80 4.48
N ILE A 16 14.21 8.61 3.87
CA ILE A 16 14.69 8.45 2.48
C ILE A 16 13.71 9.11 1.50
N CYS A 17 12.40 8.96 1.68
CA CYS A 17 11.41 9.66 0.87
C CYS A 17 11.55 11.19 0.98
N LEU A 18 11.97 11.70 2.14
CA LEU A 18 12.20 13.12 2.38
C LEU A 18 13.44 13.65 1.65
N THR A 19 14.47 12.82 1.41
CA THR A 19 15.63 13.19 0.59
C THR A 19 15.33 13.19 -0.90
N PHE A 20 14.47 12.28 -1.37
CA PHE A 20 14.03 12.19 -2.77
C PHE A 20 12.85 13.10 -3.11
N SER A 21 12.23 13.71 -2.10
CA SER A 21 11.13 14.66 -2.26
C SER A 21 11.58 15.91 -3.03
N SER A 22 10.94 16.13 -4.18
CA SER A 22 11.11 17.33 -4.99
C SER A 22 10.07 18.39 -4.63
N THR A 23 10.50 19.65 -4.64
CA THR A 23 9.62 20.82 -4.51
C THR A 23 9.15 21.35 -5.86
N ASP A 24 9.62 20.78 -6.97
CA ASP A 24 9.24 21.21 -8.33
C ASP A 24 7.83 20.72 -8.68
N LYS A 25 6.96 21.68 -9.03
CA LYS A 25 5.58 21.46 -9.46
C LYS A 25 5.42 20.49 -10.61
N LYS A 26 6.33 20.51 -11.57
CA LYS A 26 6.26 19.57 -12.70
C LYS A 26 6.54 18.13 -12.28
N VAL A 27 7.45 17.94 -11.32
CA VAL A 27 7.88 16.61 -10.88
C VAL A 27 6.84 15.99 -9.97
N TYR A 28 6.31 16.74 -9.00
CA TYR A 28 5.30 16.19 -8.10
C TYR A 28 3.95 15.98 -8.80
N SER A 29 3.56 16.81 -9.78
CA SER A 29 2.28 16.62 -10.48
C SER A 29 2.26 15.36 -11.34
N LEU A 30 3.40 14.99 -11.93
CA LEU A 30 3.55 13.73 -12.65
C LEU A 30 3.40 12.52 -11.71
N LEU A 31 3.97 12.62 -10.51
CA LEU A 31 3.83 11.59 -9.48
C LEU A 31 2.38 11.45 -9.04
N GLU A 32 1.69 12.56 -8.75
CA GLU A 32 0.28 12.58 -8.33
C GLU A 32 -0.63 11.92 -9.38
N GLN A 33 -0.44 12.26 -10.66
CA GLN A 33 -1.25 11.71 -11.74
C GLN A 33 -0.99 10.22 -11.97
N ALA A 34 0.26 9.79 -11.88
CA ALA A 34 0.65 8.39 -12.11
C ALA A 34 0.30 7.48 -10.92
N ALA A 35 0.51 7.94 -9.68
CA ALA A 35 0.38 7.13 -8.48
C ALA A 35 -1.03 6.56 -8.30
N ALA A 36 -2.06 7.41 -8.38
CA ALA A 36 -3.45 6.97 -8.21
C ALA A 36 -3.88 5.96 -9.28
N GLY A 37 -3.49 6.19 -10.55
CA GLY A 37 -3.79 5.28 -11.66
C GLY A 37 -3.11 3.91 -11.52
N VAL A 38 -1.82 3.91 -11.17
CA VAL A 38 -1.05 2.67 -10.98
C VAL A 38 -1.57 1.88 -9.77
N ILE A 39 -1.75 2.53 -8.62
CA ILE A 39 -2.25 1.84 -7.41
C ILE A 39 -3.68 1.32 -7.65
N GLY A 40 -4.55 2.12 -8.26
CA GLY A 40 -5.94 1.73 -8.56
C GLY A 40 -6.03 0.55 -9.52
N SER A 41 -5.24 0.55 -10.60
CA SER A 41 -5.22 -0.57 -11.56
C SER A 41 -4.70 -1.88 -10.94
N ILE A 42 -3.66 -1.81 -10.11
CA ILE A 42 -3.13 -2.98 -9.41
C ILE A 42 -4.13 -3.51 -8.38
N LEU A 43 -4.80 -2.62 -7.64
CA LEU A 43 -5.87 -3.00 -6.70
C LEU A 43 -7.00 -3.76 -7.41
N GLY A 44 -7.42 -3.29 -8.59
CA GLY A 44 -8.41 -3.96 -9.42
C GLY A 44 -7.96 -5.37 -9.86
N GLY A 45 -6.70 -5.49 -10.31
CA GLY A 45 -6.10 -6.78 -10.69
C GLY A 45 -6.01 -7.77 -9.53
N ILE A 46 -5.59 -7.30 -8.36
CA ILE A 46 -5.55 -8.11 -7.12
C ILE A 46 -6.95 -8.59 -6.76
N THR A 47 -7.94 -7.69 -6.74
CA THR A 47 -9.33 -8.03 -6.39
C THR A 47 -9.91 -9.09 -7.33
N ALA A 48 -9.65 -8.96 -8.63
CA ALA A 48 -10.06 -9.94 -9.62
C ALA A 48 -9.39 -11.30 -9.39
N GLY A 49 -8.08 -11.33 -9.15
CA GLY A 49 -7.36 -12.57 -8.88
C GLY A 49 -7.81 -13.25 -7.57
N ILE A 50 -8.11 -12.46 -6.53
CA ILE A 50 -8.66 -12.96 -5.26
C ILE A 50 -10.03 -13.63 -5.49
N ALA A 51 -10.91 -12.99 -6.27
CA ALA A 51 -12.22 -13.55 -6.61
C ALA A 51 -12.11 -14.91 -7.34
N VAL A 52 -11.15 -15.04 -8.27
CA VAL A 52 -10.86 -16.30 -8.97
C VAL A 52 -10.38 -17.37 -7.99
N ILE A 53 -9.44 -17.03 -7.10
CA ILE A 53 -8.90 -17.95 -6.10
C ILE A 53 -10.01 -18.44 -5.15
N PHE A 54 -10.84 -17.53 -4.63
CA PHE A 54 -11.99 -17.89 -3.80
C PHE A 54 -13.01 -18.74 -4.55
N GLY A 55 -13.27 -18.45 -5.82
CA GLY A 55 -14.14 -19.27 -6.66
C GLY A 55 -13.64 -20.71 -6.79
N ILE A 56 -12.35 -20.90 -7.06
CA ILE A 56 -11.72 -22.23 -7.15
C ILE A 56 -11.76 -22.93 -5.79
N LEU A 57 -11.43 -22.24 -4.71
CA LEU A 57 -11.45 -22.79 -3.35
C LEU A 57 -12.86 -23.16 -2.90
N ALA A 58 -13.90 -22.38 -3.22
CA ALA A 58 -15.28 -22.71 -2.89
C ALA A 58 -15.73 -24.02 -3.56
N ILE A 59 -15.19 -24.33 -4.74
CA ILE A 59 -15.45 -25.60 -5.44
C ILE A 59 -14.68 -26.76 -4.79
N ILE A 60 -13.44 -26.54 -4.38
CA ILE A 60 -12.55 -27.57 -3.82
C ILE A 60 -12.87 -27.88 -2.34
N ASN A 61 -13.21 -26.87 -1.54
CA ASN A 61 -13.20 -26.93 -0.08
C ASN A 61 -14.52 -27.44 0.52
N LYS A 62 -15.16 -28.44 -0.10
CA LYS A 62 -16.36 -29.11 0.42
C LYS A 62 -16.09 -29.97 1.68
N GLY A 63 -15.07 -29.68 2.51
CA GLY A 63 -14.88 -30.45 3.74
C GLY A 63 -13.65 -30.22 4.64
N GLU A 64 -12.64 -29.42 4.30
CA GLU A 64 -11.43 -29.31 5.15
C GLU A 64 -11.06 -27.88 5.54
N THR A 65 -11.47 -27.49 6.75
CA THR A 65 -11.03 -26.25 7.40
C THR A 65 -9.61 -26.38 7.93
N SER A 66 -8.60 -26.22 7.07
CA SER A 66 -7.22 -26.08 7.55
C SER A 66 -7.01 -24.69 8.16
N THR A 67 -6.64 -24.64 9.44
CA THR A 67 -6.43 -23.40 10.21
C THR A 67 -5.37 -22.46 9.61
N ASN A 68 -4.39 -23.02 8.88
CA ASN A 68 -3.38 -22.25 8.15
C ASN A 68 -4.01 -21.39 7.03
N PHE A 69 -5.07 -21.88 6.39
CA PHE A 69 -5.73 -21.16 5.29
C PHE A 69 -6.43 -19.88 5.77
N THR A 70 -7.09 -19.94 6.92
CA THR A 70 -7.74 -18.77 7.54
C THR A 70 -6.73 -17.66 7.85
N SER A 71 -5.56 -18.00 8.38
CA SER A 71 -4.51 -17.02 8.69
C SER A 71 -3.97 -16.31 7.44
N TYR A 72 -3.88 -17.00 6.30
CA TYR A 72 -3.51 -16.36 5.02
C TYR A 72 -4.57 -15.37 4.56
N LEU A 73 -5.85 -15.72 4.68
CA LEU A 73 -6.94 -14.82 4.30
C LEU A 73 -6.99 -13.57 5.17
N GLU A 74 -6.79 -13.70 6.48
CA GLU A 74 -6.74 -12.56 7.39
C GLU A 74 -5.57 -11.61 7.08
N SER A 75 -4.40 -12.17 6.75
CA SER A 75 -3.22 -11.38 6.35
C SER A 75 -3.49 -10.63 5.04
N LEU A 76 -4.03 -11.33 4.03
CA LEU A 76 -4.42 -10.77 2.74
C LEU A 76 -5.47 -9.65 2.86
N GLU A 77 -6.47 -9.85 3.73
CA GLU A 77 -7.50 -8.83 4.01
C GLU A 77 -6.88 -7.57 4.63
N SER A 78 -5.98 -7.73 5.60
CA SER A 78 -5.28 -6.63 6.24
C SER A 78 -4.44 -5.85 5.22
N ASP A 79 -3.67 -6.54 4.36
CA ASP A 79 -2.84 -5.90 3.33
C ASP A 79 -3.69 -5.15 2.30
N LEU A 80 -4.84 -5.72 1.91
CA LEU A 80 -5.78 -5.07 0.99
C LEU A 80 -6.37 -3.79 1.59
N LYS A 81 -6.78 -3.83 2.87
CA LYS A 81 -7.28 -2.64 3.60
C LYS A 81 -6.22 -1.55 3.67
N LEU A 82 -4.96 -1.92 3.91
CA LEU A 82 -3.85 -0.98 3.97
C LEU A 82 -3.56 -0.38 2.59
N LEU A 83 -3.66 -1.18 1.52
CA LEU A 83 -3.50 -0.70 0.15
C LEU A 83 -4.62 0.27 -0.27
N ILE A 84 -5.86 0.02 0.14
CA ILE A 84 -6.99 0.95 -0.05
C ILE A 84 -6.74 2.26 0.70
N LEU A 85 -6.21 2.19 1.92
CA LEU A 85 -5.83 3.38 2.68
C LEU A 85 -4.72 4.16 1.98
N CYS A 86 -3.71 3.49 1.44
CA CYS A 86 -2.66 4.13 0.63
C CYS A 86 -3.23 4.80 -0.62
N LEU A 87 -4.16 4.15 -1.33
CA LEU A 87 -4.83 4.74 -2.49
C LEU A 87 -5.61 6.01 -2.09
N ALA A 88 -6.42 5.93 -1.04
CA ALA A 88 -7.14 7.08 -0.50
C ALA A 88 -6.16 8.21 -0.13
N ALA A 89 -5.07 7.89 0.57
CA ALA A 89 -4.02 8.85 0.91
C ALA A 89 -3.43 9.51 -0.35
N THR A 90 -3.09 8.75 -1.39
CA THR A 90 -2.55 9.32 -2.66
C THR A 90 -3.53 10.21 -3.41
N ILE A 91 -4.84 10.08 -3.18
CA ILE A 91 -5.87 10.97 -3.75
C ILE A 91 -6.09 12.21 -2.87
N PHE A 92 -6.11 12.04 -1.54
CA PHE A 92 -6.39 13.12 -0.60
C PHE A 92 -5.18 14.03 -0.32
N LEU A 93 -3.95 13.51 -0.33
CA LEU A 93 -2.73 14.30 -0.13
C LEU A 93 -2.56 15.46 -1.14
N PRO A 94 -2.70 15.26 -2.46
CA PRO A 94 -2.57 16.36 -3.42
C PRO A 94 -3.71 17.37 -3.28
N TYR A 95 -4.90 16.93 -2.86
CA TYR A 95 -6.02 17.80 -2.54
C TYR A 95 -5.71 18.70 -1.33
N LEU A 96 -5.20 18.11 -0.23
CA LEU A 96 -4.81 18.83 0.98
C LEU A 96 -3.59 19.74 0.77
N ARG A 97 -2.70 19.41 -0.18
CA ARG A 97 -1.58 20.27 -0.56
C ARG A 97 -2.06 21.57 -1.20
N ASN A 98 -3.05 21.49 -2.09
CA ASN A 98 -3.60 22.65 -2.82
C ASN A 98 -4.68 23.42 -2.02
N TYR A 99 -5.24 22.81 -0.96
CA TYR A 99 -6.06 23.54 0.00
C TYR A 99 -5.17 24.32 0.98
N ASP A 100 -5.17 25.65 0.87
CA ASP A 100 -4.66 26.52 1.92
C ASP A 100 -5.62 26.47 3.10
N ILE A 101 -5.41 25.51 4.00
CA ILE A 101 -6.11 25.46 5.29
C ILE A 101 -5.62 26.69 6.08
N PRO A 102 -6.46 27.72 6.31
CA PRO A 102 -6.05 28.98 6.95
C PRO A 102 -5.69 28.83 8.43
N LEU A 103 -5.76 27.62 8.99
CA LEU A 103 -5.55 27.31 10.42
C LEU A 103 -4.15 26.78 10.75
N ILE A 104 -3.30 26.50 9.76
CA ILE A 104 -1.92 26.03 9.98
C ILE A 104 -0.96 27.03 9.31
N SER A 105 -0.62 28.10 10.03
CA SER A 105 0.58 28.87 9.73
C SER A 105 1.77 27.96 9.97
N TYR A 106 2.34 27.43 8.90
CA TYR A 106 3.53 26.59 8.97
C TYR A 106 4.72 27.47 9.38
N PRO A 107 5.48 27.12 10.43
CA PRO A 107 6.63 27.91 10.85
C PRO A 107 7.70 27.91 9.75
N GLU A 108 8.05 29.09 9.24
CA GLU A 108 9.15 29.27 8.30
C GLU A 108 10.47 29.24 9.07
N HIS A 109 11.00 28.04 9.28
CA HIS A 109 12.36 27.82 9.81
C HIS A 109 13.18 27.02 8.79
N ASP A 110 14.42 27.43 8.54
CA ASP A 110 15.34 26.80 7.56
C ASP A 110 15.59 25.30 7.78
N LEU A 111 15.41 24.78 9.00
CA LEU A 111 15.56 23.35 9.31
C LEU A 111 14.27 22.53 9.11
N ILE A 112 13.12 23.18 8.91
CA ILE A 112 11.84 22.50 8.77
C ILE A 112 11.52 22.37 7.26
N PRO A 113 11.37 21.14 6.73
CA PRO A 113 11.01 20.96 5.32
C PRO A 113 9.69 21.68 5.03
N SER A 114 9.63 22.37 3.89
CA SER A 114 8.44 23.12 3.48
C SER A 114 7.20 22.21 3.40
N LYS A 115 6.01 22.79 3.61
CA LYS A 115 4.71 22.10 3.48
C LYS A 115 4.68 21.23 2.22
N ALA A 116 5.04 21.79 1.07
CA ALA A 116 5.10 21.08 -0.21
C ALA A 116 6.05 19.88 -0.18
N LYS A 117 7.26 20.03 0.37
CA LYS A 117 8.25 18.96 0.47
C LYS A 117 7.77 17.80 1.36
N LEU A 118 7.05 18.09 2.44
CA LEU A 118 6.46 17.06 3.31
C LEU A 118 5.34 16.29 2.62
N PHE A 119 4.43 16.98 1.94
CA PHE A 119 3.37 16.31 1.20
C PHE A 119 3.94 15.45 0.06
N THR A 120 4.93 15.93 -0.68
CA THR A 120 5.58 15.12 -1.73
C THR A 120 6.31 13.92 -1.14
N ALA A 121 6.98 14.08 0.00
CA ALA A 121 7.62 12.96 0.70
C ALA A 121 6.58 11.91 1.16
N ALA A 122 5.43 12.36 1.66
CA ALA A 122 4.36 11.48 2.11
C ALA A 122 3.66 10.75 0.94
N GLU A 123 3.52 11.39 -0.23
CA GLU A 123 3.08 10.73 -1.46
C GLU A 123 4.07 9.66 -1.92
N ILE A 124 5.37 9.99 -1.99
CA ILE A 124 6.41 9.01 -2.34
C ILE A 124 6.38 7.84 -1.36
N PHE A 125 6.24 8.13 -0.06
CA PHE A 125 6.14 7.10 0.97
C PHE A 125 4.92 6.20 0.75
N ALA A 126 3.74 6.78 0.49
CA ALA A 126 2.53 6.02 0.19
C ALA A 126 2.69 5.12 -1.04
N VAL A 127 3.35 5.61 -2.09
CA VAL A 127 3.66 4.81 -3.29
C VAL A 127 4.58 3.64 -2.96
N VAL A 128 5.67 3.87 -2.21
CA VAL A 128 6.61 2.80 -1.86
C VAL A 128 5.98 1.77 -0.93
N VAL A 129 5.17 2.20 0.05
CA VAL A 129 4.41 1.28 0.90
C VAL A 129 3.45 0.45 0.06
N SER A 130 2.73 1.08 -0.88
CA SER A 130 1.81 0.38 -1.79
C SER A 130 2.53 -0.70 -2.58
N LEU A 131 3.70 -0.41 -3.15
CA LEU A 131 4.50 -1.40 -3.89
C LEU A 131 4.93 -2.59 -3.03
N ASN A 132 5.31 -2.37 -1.78
CA ASN A 132 5.66 -3.45 -0.86
C ASN A 132 4.44 -4.33 -0.54
N LEU A 133 3.28 -3.73 -0.25
CA LEU A 133 2.05 -4.47 -0.01
C LEU A 133 1.63 -5.30 -1.23
N ILE A 134 1.79 -4.76 -2.44
CA ILE A 134 1.49 -5.47 -3.68
C ILE A 134 2.33 -6.75 -3.80
N ILE A 135 3.63 -6.67 -3.47
CA ILE A 135 4.53 -7.84 -3.50
C ILE A 135 4.08 -8.89 -2.48
N GLU A 136 3.70 -8.47 -1.27
CA GLU A 136 3.23 -9.37 -0.21
C GLU A 136 1.92 -10.06 -0.61
N VAL A 137 0.96 -9.29 -1.13
CA VAL A 137 -0.32 -9.81 -1.62
C VAL A 137 -0.12 -10.85 -2.73
N ILE A 138 0.72 -10.57 -3.73
CA ILE A 138 1.02 -11.53 -4.80
C ILE A 138 1.66 -12.79 -4.22
N SER A 139 2.59 -12.64 -3.28
CA SER A 139 3.25 -13.77 -2.61
C SER A 139 2.25 -14.63 -1.84
N CYS A 140 1.33 -14.01 -1.10
CA CYS A 140 0.23 -14.68 -0.41
C CYS A 140 -0.68 -15.43 -1.40
N MET A 141 -1.05 -14.81 -2.52
CA MET A 141 -1.86 -15.46 -3.57
C MET A 141 -1.16 -16.69 -4.16
N ILE A 142 0.15 -16.62 -4.45
CA ILE A 142 0.92 -17.76 -4.96
C ILE A 142 1.00 -18.88 -3.92
N LEU A 143 1.17 -18.56 -2.63
CA LEU A 143 1.19 -19.55 -1.55
C LEU A 143 -0.15 -20.29 -1.45
N VAL A 144 -1.27 -19.57 -1.51
CA VAL A 144 -2.62 -20.15 -1.51
C VAL A 144 -2.79 -21.11 -2.70
N VAL A 145 -2.38 -20.72 -3.90
CA VAL A 145 -2.44 -21.59 -5.08
C VAL A 145 -1.59 -22.84 -4.90
N LYS A 146 -0.35 -22.72 -4.40
CA LYS A 146 0.53 -23.86 -4.13
C LYS A 146 -0.08 -24.83 -3.13
N GLN A 147 -0.70 -24.32 -2.06
CA GLN A 147 -1.33 -25.15 -1.04
C GLN A 147 -2.57 -25.86 -1.57
N SER A 148 -3.38 -25.17 -2.37
CA SER A 148 -4.54 -25.77 -3.06
C SER A 148 -4.13 -26.90 -4.02
N LEU A 149 -3.04 -26.73 -4.77
CA LEU A 149 -2.52 -27.78 -5.65
C LEU A 149 -1.97 -28.98 -4.88
N LYS A 150 -1.27 -28.76 -3.76
CA LYS A 150 -0.72 -29.84 -2.92
C LYS A 150 -1.83 -30.67 -2.25
N SER A 151 -2.96 -30.06 -1.90
CA SER A 151 -4.13 -30.77 -1.36
C SER A 151 -4.77 -31.73 -2.36
N LYS A 152 -4.54 -31.56 -3.67
CA LYS A 152 -5.07 -32.40 -4.75
C LYS A 152 -4.21 -33.63 -5.07
N SER A 153 -2.99 -33.70 -4.54
CA SER A 153 -2.01 -34.77 -4.82
C SER A 153 -1.96 -35.85 -3.74
N LEU A 154 -2.97 -35.93 -2.88
CA LEU A 154 -3.18 -36.92 -1.81
C LEU A 154 -4.58 -37.51 -2.00
#